data_AF-A0A657B7C1-F1
#
_entry.id   AF-A0A657B7C1-F1
#
_cell.length_a   1.000
_cell.length_b   1.000
_cell.length_c   1.000
_cell.angle_alpha   90.00
_cell.angle_beta   90.00
_cell.angle_gamma   90.00
#
_symmetry.space_group_name_H-M   'P 1'
#
loop_
_entity.id
_entity.type
_entity.pdbx_description
1 polymer ?
#
loop_
_entity_poly.entity_id
_entity_poly.type
_entity_poly.pdbx_seq_one_letter_code
_entity_poly.pdbx_strand_id
1 'polypeptide(L)'
;MLQKVSPFLVLILSMTGVGLIEVSVSWSLYYWFGCYIAVGLLFIIQAKDGAQQNAILHHILHWLGSIGALGIVFLFIKTERLDASQAGLVAVLLLALAVFTDGLRIHSRFMLVGIYLFVTAAIMAYIEAFIWWFLLLSIALIAYEIYWMRKPSRSS
;
A
#
# COMPACT_ATOMS: atom_id res chain seq x y z
N MET A 1 18.33 8.81 -1.52
CA MET A 1 17.22 9.75 -1.21
C MET A 1 15.86 9.10 -1.46
N LEU A 2 15.66 8.41 -2.60
CA LEU A 2 14.46 7.65 -2.94
C LEU A 2 14.04 6.64 -1.86
N GLN A 3 14.95 5.80 -1.34
CA GLN A 3 14.67 4.87 -0.23
C GLN A 3 14.14 5.54 1.06
N LYS A 4 14.47 6.82 1.29
CA LYS A 4 13.98 7.55 2.45
C LYS A 4 12.54 8.00 2.21
N VAL A 5 12.25 8.59 1.06
CA VAL A 5 10.96 9.25 0.77
C VAL A 5 9.85 8.28 0.36
N SER A 6 10.19 7.11 -0.20
CA SER A 6 9.22 6.19 -0.80
C SER A 6 8.14 5.63 0.16
N PRO A 7 8.42 5.30 1.43
CA PRO A 7 7.38 4.92 2.39
C PRO A 7 6.30 5.98 2.59
N PHE A 8 6.67 7.27 2.62
CA PHE A 8 5.70 8.36 2.74
C PHE A 8 4.79 8.46 1.51
N LEU A 9 5.33 8.17 0.33
CA LEU A 9 4.53 8.21 -0.90
C LEU A 9 3.48 7.10 -0.91
N VAL A 10 3.84 5.89 -0.45
CA VAL A 10 2.88 4.79 -0.28
C VAL A 10 1.80 5.14 0.77
N LEU A 11 2.18 5.84 1.85
CA LEU A 11 1.23 6.33 2.84
C LEU A 11 0.27 7.36 2.24
N ILE A 12 0.76 8.39 1.55
CA ILE A 12 -0.10 9.44 0.98
C ILE A 12 -1.07 8.86 -0.06
N LEU A 13 -0.57 7.95 -0.92
CA LEU A 13 -1.41 7.25 -1.90
C LEU A 13 -2.48 6.39 -1.20
N SER A 14 -2.11 5.58 -0.21
CA SER A 14 -3.10 4.78 0.51
C SER A 14 -4.13 5.64 1.27
N MET A 15 -3.71 6.77 1.87
CA MET A 15 -4.62 7.73 2.53
C MET A 15 -5.65 8.31 1.58
N THR A 16 -5.24 8.67 0.38
CA THR A 16 -6.13 9.29 -0.60
C THR A 16 -7.12 8.27 -1.16
N GLY A 17 -6.71 7.00 -1.32
CA GLY A 17 -7.58 5.94 -1.81
C GLY A 17 -8.73 5.57 -0.88
N VAL A 18 -8.47 5.57 0.43
CA VAL A 18 -9.49 5.31 1.44
C VAL A 18 -10.58 6.39 1.40
N GLY A 19 -10.21 7.67 1.32
CA GLY A 19 -11.19 8.77 1.22
C GLY A 19 -11.98 8.82 -0.09
N LEU A 20 -11.42 8.30 -1.19
CA LEU A 20 -12.09 8.31 -2.50
C LEU A 20 -13.21 7.28 -2.65
N ILE A 21 -13.21 6.22 -1.82
CA ILE A 21 -14.27 5.19 -1.84
C ILE A 21 -15.64 5.79 -1.52
N GLU A 22 -15.70 6.79 -0.62
CA GLU A 22 -16.94 7.42 -0.20
C GLU A 22 -17.52 8.39 -1.24
N VAL A 23 -16.70 8.90 -2.16
CA VAL A 23 -17.11 9.93 -3.13
C VAL A 23 -17.64 9.31 -4.42
N SER A 24 -16.98 8.29 -4.96
CA SER A 24 -17.41 7.62 -6.19
C SER A 24 -16.70 6.30 -6.43
N VAL A 25 -17.48 5.23 -6.60
CA VAL A 25 -17.01 3.89 -7.00
C VAL A 25 -16.20 3.90 -8.31
N SER A 26 -16.68 4.61 -9.33
CA SER A 26 -16.06 4.66 -10.67
C SER A 26 -14.67 5.31 -10.63
N TRP A 27 -14.54 6.42 -9.94
CA TRP A 27 -13.24 7.08 -9.70
C TRP A 27 -12.32 6.28 -8.78
N SER A 28 -12.87 5.59 -7.76
CA SER A 28 -12.11 4.72 -6.87
C SER A 28 -11.44 3.56 -7.64
N LEU A 29 -12.14 3.00 -8.63
CA LEU A 29 -11.62 2.01 -9.56
C LEU A 29 -10.31 2.46 -10.24
N TYR A 30 -10.35 3.58 -10.98
CA TYR A 30 -9.17 4.10 -11.66
C TYR A 30 -8.06 4.48 -10.70
N TYR A 31 -8.44 5.02 -9.54
CA TYR A 31 -7.51 5.38 -8.48
C TYR A 31 -6.75 4.17 -7.94
N TRP A 32 -7.42 3.07 -7.62
CA TRP A 32 -6.80 1.87 -7.06
C TRP A 32 -5.82 1.22 -8.04
N PHE A 33 -6.21 1.08 -9.31
CA PHE A 33 -5.28 0.58 -10.34
C PHE A 33 -4.06 1.49 -10.50
N GLY A 34 -4.27 2.81 -10.55
CA GLY A 34 -3.18 3.79 -10.60
C GLY A 34 -2.24 3.67 -9.40
N CYS A 35 -2.79 3.48 -8.20
CA CYS A 35 -2.00 3.28 -6.98
C CYS A 35 -1.17 2.00 -7.02
N TYR A 36 -1.75 0.87 -7.42
CA TYR A 36 -1.01 -0.39 -7.51
C TYR A 36 0.12 -0.30 -8.52
N ILE A 37 -0.10 0.35 -9.67
CA ILE A 37 0.93 0.58 -10.67
C ILE A 37 2.04 1.49 -10.10
N ALA A 38 1.66 2.63 -9.51
CA ALA A 38 2.62 3.58 -8.95
C ALA A 38 3.48 2.93 -7.85
N VAL A 39 2.85 2.23 -6.90
CA VAL A 39 3.57 1.55 -5.82
C VAL A 39 4.43 0.40 -6.37
N GLY A 40 3.92 -0.39 -7.31
CA GLY A 40 4.71 -1.45 -7.94
C GLY A 40 5.96 -0.96 -8.66
N LEU A 41 5.83 0.13 -9.42
CA LEU A 41 6.97 0.77 -10.07
C LEU A 41 8.01 1.26 -9.05
N LEU A 42 7.58 1.85 -7.93
CA LEU A 42 8.49 2.27 -6.87
C LEU A 42 9.29 1.09 -6.29
N PHE A 43 8.63 -0.05 -6.05
CA PHE A 43 9.29 -1.25 -5.54
C PHE A 43 10.29 -1.82 -6.55
N ILE A 44 9.92 -1.87 -7.83
CA ILE A 44 10.80 -2.32 -8.91
C ILE A 44 12.05 -1.41 -9.04
N ILE A 45 11.87 -0.09 -8.97
CA ILE A 45 12.98 0.88 -9.00
C ILE A 45 13.90 0.66 -7.79
N GLN A 46 13.32 0.49 -6.60
CA GLN A 46 14.07 0.25 -5.37
C GLN A 46 14.86 -1.05 -5.39
N ALA A 47 14.30 -2.11 -5.97
CA ALA A 47 14.99 -3.40 -6.15
C ALA A 47 16.16 -3.29 -7.14
N LYS A 48 16.01 -2.49 -8.20
CA LYS A 48 17.08 -2.21 -9.16
C LYS A 48 18.24 -1.46 -8.51
N ASP A 49 17.95 -0.46 -7.68
CA ASP A 49 18.96 0.35 -6.98
C ASP A 49 19.69 -0.44 -5.88
N GLY A 50 19.05 -1.44 -5.29
CA GLY A 50 19.61 -2.30 -4.24
C GLY A 50 20.54 -3.42 -4.73
N ALA A 51 20.95 -3.41 -6.00
CA ALA A 51 21.79 -4.44 -6.65
C ALA A 51 21.18 -5.86 -6.69
N GLN A 52 19.87 -6.02 -6.47
CA GLN A 52 19.16 -7.30 -6.60
C GLN A 52 18.61 -7.49 -8.02
N GLN A 53 19.43 -7.30 -9.06
CA GLN A 53 18.94 -7.31 -10.46
C GLN A 53 18.28 -8.64 -10.87
N ASN A 54 18.80 -9.77 -10.38
CA ASN A 54 18.21 -11.09 -10.63
C ASN A 54 16.84 -11.28 -9.96
N ALA A 55 16.43 -10.38 -9.07
CA ALA A 55 15.12 -10.41 -8.40
C ALA A 55 14.08 -9.46 -9.02
N ILE A 56 14.43 -8.65 -10.04
CA ILE A 56 13.49 -7.69 -10.66
C ILE A 56 12.26 -8.41 -11.24
N LEU A 57 12.45 -9.58 -11.85
CA LEU A 57 11.33 -10.39 -12.37
C LEU A 57 10.37 -10.79 -11.26
N HIS A 58 10.86 -11.10 -10.06
CA HIS A 58 9.99 -11.42 -8.92
C HIS A 58 9.15 -10.23 -8.50
N HIS A 59 9.73 -9.02 -8.44
CA HIS A 59 8.96 -7.80 -8.16
C HIS A 59 7.89 -7.55 -9.24
N ILE A 60 8.25 -7.67 -10.52
CA ILE A 60 7.30 -7.48 -11.63
C ILE A 60 6.13 -8.49 -11.52
N LEU A 61 6.44 -9.78 -11.37
CA LEU A 61 5.41 -10.82 -11.27
C LEU A 61 4.54 -10.65 -10.02
N HIS A 62 5.12 -10.22 -8.90
CA HIS A 62 4.42 -9.96 -7.66
C HIS A 62 3.37 -8.85 -7.81
N TRP A 63 3.76 -7.73 -8.42
CA TRP A 63 2.86 -6.60 -8.65
C TRP A 63 1.84 -6.86 -9.75
N LEU A 64 2.21 -7.57 -10.82
CA LEU A 64 1.25 -8.02 -11.83
C LEU A 64 0.21 -8.97 -11.24
N GLY A 65 0.62 -9.93 -10.41
CA GLY A 65 -0.30 -10.82 -9.69
C GLY A 65 -1.25 -10.06 -8.76
N SER A 66 -0.73 -9.05 -8.06
CA SER A 66 -1.53 -8.19 -7.17
C SER A 66 -2.55 -7.34 -7.94
N ILE A 67 -2.17 -6.78 -9.10
CA ILE A 67 -3.06 -6.06 -10.00
C ILE A 67 -4.12 -7.00 -10.59
N GLY A 68 -3.75 -8.23 -10.96
CA GLY A 68 -4.68 -9.25 -11.42
C GLY A 68 -5.71 -9.61 -10.36
N ALA A 69 -5.28 -9.81 -9.10
CA ALA A 69 -6.18 -10.05 -7.98
C ALA A 69 -7.14 -8.87 -7.75
N LEU A 70 -6.64 -7.63 -7.81
CA LEU A 70 -7.47 -6.42 -7.74
C LEU A 70 -8.52 -6.39 -8.87
N GLY A 71 -8.13 -6.77 -10.10
CA GLY A 71 -9.07 -6.89 -11.22
C GLY A 71 -10.20 -7.89 -10.96
N ILE A 72 -9.90 -9.03 -10.32
CA ILE A 72 -10.90 -10.02 -9.93
C ILE A 72 -11.87 -9.45 -8.89
N VAL A 73 -11.38 -8.69 -7.90
CA VAL A 73 -12.24 -8.00 -6.91
C VAL A 73 -13.27 -7.10 -7.60
N PHE A 74 -12.86 -6.37 -8.63
CA PHE A 74 -13.78 -5.52 -9.39
C PHE A 74 -14.75 -6.30 -10.29
N LEU A 75 -14.37 -7.51 -10.75
CA LEU A 75 -15.34 -8.42 -11.38
C LEU A 75 -16.39 -8.91 -10.39
N PHE A 76 -16.06 -9.05 -9.10
CA PHE A 76 -17.04 -9.40 -8.07
C PHE A 76 -18.09 -8.31 -7.85
N ILE A 77 -17.76 -7.02 -8.06
CA ILE A 77 -18.77 -5.95 -8.10
C ILE A 77 -19.76 -6.17 -9.24
N LYS A 78 -19.26 -6.47 -10.44
CA LYS A 78 -20.12 -6.69 -11.63
C LYS A 78 -21.06 -7.88 -11.50
N THR A 79 -20.70 -8.84 -10.66
CA THR A 79 -21.50 -10.05 -10.38
C THR A 79 -22.30 -9.92 -9.09
N GLU A 80 -22.37 -8.72 -8.52
CA GLU A 80 -23.12 -8.39 -7.29
C GLU A 80 -22.69 -9.22 -6.06
N ARG A 81 -21.45 -9.74 -6.08
CA ARG A 81 -20.87 -10.52 -4.98
C ARG A 81 -20.22 -9.65 -3.92
N LEU A 82 -19.75 -8.47 -4.31
CA LEU A 82 -19.25 -7.44 -3.41
C LEU A 82 -19.94 -6.13 -3.77
N ASP A 83 -20.39 -5.39 -2.76
CA ASP A 83 -20.68 -3.98 -2.97
C ASP A 83 -19.37 -3.17 -3.09
N ALA A 84 -19.50 -1.90 -3.46
CA ALA A 84 -18.34 -1.05 -3.69
C ALA A 84 -17.50 -0.79 -2.42
N SER A 85 -18.14 -0.71 -1.25
CA SER A 85 -17.45 -0.51 0.02
C SER A 85 -16.63 -1.74 0.40
N GLN A 86 -17.22 -2.93 0.22
CA GLN A 86 -16.56 -4.21 0.45
C GLN A 86 -15.38 -4.40 -0.52
N ALA A 87 -15.55 -4.08 -1.80
CA ALA A 87 -14.48 -4.15 -2.78
C ALA A 87 -13.32 -3.19 -2.45
N GLY A 88 -13.63 -1.98 -1.98
CA GLY A 88 -12.62 -1.02 -1.52
C GLY A 88 -11.82 -1.56 -0.32
N LEU A 89 -12.48 -2.18 0.65
CA LEU A 89 -11.84 -2.82 1.79
C LEU A 89 -10.89 -3.95 1.37
N VAL A 90 -11.34 -4.81 0.45
CA VAL A 90 -10.51 -5.90 -0.10
C VAL A 90 -9.34 -5.33 -0.92
N ALA A 91 -9.54 -4.24 -1.66
CA ALA A 91 -8.47 -3.57 -2.41
C ALA A 91 -7.38 -3.00 -1.48
N VAL A 92 -7.75 -2.40 -0.34
CA VAL A 92 -6.79 -1.98 0.70
C VAL A 92 -6.05 -3.18 1.28
N LEU A 93 -6.76 -4.26 1.60
CA LEU A 93 -6.18 -5.48 2.16
C LEU A 93 -5.19 -6.15 1.21
N LEU A 94 -5.52 -6.25 -0.08
CA LEU A 94 -4.63 -6.77 -1.11
C LEU A 94 -3.38 -5.88 -1.27
N LEU A 95 -3.54 -4.56 -1.18
CA LEU A 95 -2.41 -3.63 -1.25
C LEU A 95 -1.50 -3.79 -0.03
N ALA A 96 -2.11 -3.93 1.16
CA ALA A 96 -1.39 -4.19 2.41
C ALA A 96 -0.53 -5.46 2.29
N LEU A 97 -1.13 -6.55 1.78
CA LEU A 97 -0.44 -7.81 1.57
C LEU A 97 0.69 -7.68 0.53
N ALA A 98 0.43 -7.03 -0.60
CA ALA A 98 1.42 -6.81 -1.65
C ALA A 98 2.63 -6.02 -1.14
N VAL A 99 2.38 -4.88 -0.48
CA VAL A 99 3.41 -4.01 0.12
C VAL A 99 4.18 -4.74 1.22
N PHE A 100 3.50 -5.48 2.10
CA PHE A 100 4.13 -6.24 3.18
C PHE A 100 5.10 -7.29 2.61
N THR A 101 4.59 -8.17 1.76
CA THR A 101 5.33 -9.33 1.25
C THR A 101 6.47 -8.94 0.32
N ASP A 102 6.28 -7.92 -0.52
CA ASP A 102 7.37 -7.42 -1.37
C ASP A 102 8.36 -6.58 -0.57
N GLY A 103 7.88 -5.90 0.47
CA GLY A 103 8.69 -5.09 1.39
C GLY A 103 9.71 -5.92 2.16
N LEU A 104 9.40 -7.20 2.46
CA LEU A 104 10.33 -8.16 3.05
C LEU A 104 11.61 -8.34 2.23
N ARG A 105 11.55 -8.18 0.90
CA ARG A 105 12.68 -8.39 -0.01
C ARG A 105 13.55 -7.14 -0.19
N ILE A 106 12.96 -5.96 -0.01
CA ILE A 106 13.63 -4.66 -0.21
C ILE A 106 14.22 -4.14 1.11
N HIS A 107 13.35 -3.81 2.08
CA HIS A 107 13.76 -3.25 3.36
C HIS A 107 12.58 -3.30 4.35
N SER A 108 12.89 -3.55 5.62
CA SER A 108 11.93 -3.60 6.73
C SER A 108 10.96 -2.40 6.83
N ARG A 109 11.34 -1.21 6.34
CA ARG A 109 10.46 -0.02 6.37
C ARG A 109 9.23 -0.20 5.47
N PHE A 110 9.37 -0.84 4.31
CA PHE A 110 8.22 -1.15 3.44
C PHE A 110 7.31 -2.20 4.05
N MET A 111 7.88 -3.20 4.73
CA MET A 111 7.10 -4.18 5.50
C MET A 111 6.23 -3.48 6.57
N LEU A 112 6.77 -2.50 7.29
CA LEU A 112 6.01 -1.72 8.29
C LEU A 112 4.85 -0.93 7.67
N VAL A 113 5.02 -0.37 6.47
CA VAL A 113 3.91 0.26 5.74
C VAL A 113 2.81 -0.76 5.42
N GLY A 114 3.16 -1.98 5.01
CA GLY A 114 2.19 -3.05 4.80
C GLY A 114 1.43 -3.42 6.08
N ILE A 115 2.11 -3.52 7.23
CA ILE A 115 1.49 -3.75 8.53
C ILE A 115 0.50 -2.64 8.88
N TYR A 116 0.89 -1.39 8.68
CA TYR A 116 0.00 -0.24 8.88
C TYR A 116 -1.26 -0.33 8.01
N LEU A 117 -1.13 -0.74 6.76
CA LEU A 117 -2.28 -0.92 5.86
C LEU A 117 -3.18 -2.08 6.30
N PHE A 118 -2.63 -3.17 6.86
CA PHE A 118 -3.42 -4.24 7.45
C PHE A 118 -4.26 -3.74 8.63
N VAL A 119 -3.63 -2.98 9.54
CA VAL A 119 -4.33 -2.40 10.70
C VAL A 119 -5.41 -1.42 10.23
N THR A 120 -5.11 -0.62 9.21
CA THR A 120 -6.08 0.29 8.58
C THR A 120 -7.29 -0.47 8.04
N ALA A 121 -7.07 -1.54 7.26
CA ALA A 121 -8.15 -2.35 6.72
C ALA A 121 -9.00 -2.97 7.84
N ALA A 122 -8.38 -3.47 8.91
CA ALA A 122 -9.12 -4.00 10.05
C ALA A 122 -9.98 -2.91 10.74
N ILE A 123 -9.43 -1.72 10.96
CA ILE A 123 -10.18 -0.61 11.58
C ILE A 123 -11.36 -0.19 10.70
N MET A 124 -11.14 -0.03 9.39
CA MET A 124 -12.21 0.30 8.43
C MET A 124 -13.34 -0.72 8.44
N ALA A 125 -13.03 -2.00 8.71
CA ALA A 125 -14.03 -3.07 8.73
C ALA A 125 -14.93 -3.06 9.97
N TYR A 126 -14.46 -2.51 11.11
CA TYR A 126 -15.15 -2.64 12.40
C TYR A 126 -15.51 -1.32 13.08
N ILE A 127 -14.97 -0.19 12.62
CA ILE A 127 -15.14 1.11 13.28
C ILE A 127 -15.73 2.12 12.28
N GLU A 128 -16.97 2.57 12.50
CA GLU A 128 -17.61 3.58 11.64
C GLU A 128 -16.79 4.88 11.60
N ALA A 129 -16.31 5.33 12.76
CA ALA A 129 -15.45 6.50 12.89
C ALA A 129 -13.96 6.21 12.56
N PHE A 130 -13.69 5.35 11.57
CA PHE A 130 -12.34 4.88 11.25
C PHE A 130 -11.38 6.03 10.89
N ILE A 131 -11.88 7.14 10.32
CA ILE A 131 -11.05 8.27 9.86
C ILE A 131 -10.16 8.82 10.99
N TRP A 132 -10.69 8.93 12.21
CA TRP A 132 -9.90 9.44 13.35
C TRP A 132 -8.77 8.49 13.74
N TRP A 133 -9.05 7.19 13.78
CA TRP A 133 -8.06 6.16 14.05
C TRP A 133 -7.01 6.07 12.94
N PHE A 134 -7.46 6.22 11.70
CA PHE A 134 -6.60 6.26 10.54
C PHE A 134 -5.61 7.43 10.62
N LEU A 135 -6.09 8.65 10.86
CA LEU A 135 -5.25 9.83 11.03
C LEU A 135 -4.24 9.66 12.18
N LEU A 136 -4.69 9.14 13.33
CA LEU A 136 -3.81 8.89 14.48
C LEU A 136 -2.67 7.92 14.12
N LEU A 137 -3.00 6.80 13.46
CA LEU A 137 -2.00 5.83 13.01
C LEU A 137 -1.06 6.41 11.95
N SER A 138 -1.59 7.20 11.01
CA SER A 138 -0.76 7.89 10.01
C SER A 138 0.26 8.80 10.68
N ILE A 139 -0.15 9.62 11.67
CA ILE A 139 0.73 10.52 12.40
C ILE A 139 1.80 9.73 13.16
N ALA A 140 1.42 8.66 13.86
CA ALA A 140 2.36 7.81 14.59
C ALA A 140 3.42 7.20 13.68
N LEU A 141 3.00 6.68 12.52
CA LEU A 141 3.91 6.09 11.55
C LEU A 141 4.81 7.14 10.89
N ILE A 142 4.27 8.32 10.55
CA ILE A 142 5.07 9.43 10.00
C ILE A 142 6.14 9.88 11.02
N ALA A 143 5.76 10.03 12.29
CA ALA A 143 6.69 10.39 13.36
C ALA A 143 7.80 9.33 13.52
N TYR A 144 7.43 8.05 13.49
CA TYR A 144 8.38 6.93 13.50
C TYR A 144 9.36 7.01 12.32
N GLU A 145 8.85 7.19 11.10
CA GLU A 145 9.68 7.28 9.89
C GLU A 145 10.64 8.49 9.94
N ILE A 146 10.17 9.66 10.40
CA ILE A 146 11.01 10.86 10.58
C ILE A 146 12.12 10.59 11.62
N TYR A 147 11.78 9.96 12.75
CA TYR A 147 12.76 9.63 13.79
C TYR A 147 13.87 8.72 13.24
N TRP A 148 13.51 7.69 12.48
CA TRP A 148 14.49 6.78 11.88
C TRP A 148 15.36 7.43 10.81
N MET A 149 14.84 8.39 10.05
CA MET A 149 15.65 9.15 9.09
C MET A 149 16.74 10.00 9.73
N ARG A 150 16.48 10.49 10.95
CA ARG A 150 17.38 11.37 11.70
C ARG A 150 18.48 10.61 12.45
N LYS A 151 18.35 9.28 12.59
CA LYS A 151 19.36 8.46 13.26
C LYS A 151 20.61 8.38 12.37
N PRO A 152 21.78 8.90 12.79
CA PRO A 152 23.01 8.75 12.01
C PRO A 152 23.30 7.25 11.88
N SER A 153 23.50 6.78 10.65
CA SER A 153 23.91 5.42 10.38
C SER A 153 25.21 5.17 11.13
N ARG A 154 25.17 4.39 12.20
CA ARG A 154 26.38 3.86 12.82
C ARG A 154 27.03 2.98 11.76
N SER A 155 28.11 3.48 11.16
CA SER A 155 29.04 2.67 10.38
C SER A 155 29.61 1.61 11.32
N SER A 156 29.18 0.37 11.16
CA SER A 156 29.96 -0.80 11.57
C SER A 156 30.76 -1.26 10.36
#